data_AF-Q3AZB9-F1
#
_entry.id   AF-Q3AZB9-F1
#
_cell.length_a   1.000
_cell.length_b   1.000
_cell.length_c   1.000
_cell.angle_alpha   90.00
_cell.angle_beta   90.00
_cell.angle_gamma   90.00
#
_symmetry.space_group_name_H-M   'P 1'
#
loop_
_entity.id
_entity.type
_entity.pdbx_description
1 polymer ?
#
loop_
_entity_poly.entity_id
_entity_poly.type
_entity_poly.pdbx_seq_one_letter_code
_entity_poly.pdbx_strand_id
1 'polypeptide(L)'
;MAVHKAFHNCDGTDPYDGIPLDGEQLMPISRGDRLNSSLTRQKCLKRMPTVGHVHQKPIAEFEILSRQTHKAKNEMTSDEYLSHCRAVVSFRQITASDQQ
;
A
#
# COMPACT_ATOMS: atom_id res chain seq x y z
N MET A 1 19.48 -15.20 -6.31
CA MET A 1 19.00 -13.97 -5.64
C MET A 1 18.02 -14.34 -4.53
N ALA A 2 18.46 -14.48 -3.28
CA ALA A 2 17.57 -14.85 -2.17
C ALA A 2 16.67 -13.68 -1.71
N VAL A 3 17.21 -12.46 -1.68
CA VAL A 3 16.47 -11.25 -1.28
C VAL A 3 15.32 -10.94 -2.24
N HIS A 4 15.56 -11.03 -3.55
CA HIS A 4 14.50 -10.83 -4.56
C HIS A 4 13.37 -11.84 -4.42
N LYS A 5 13.69 -13.12 -4.20
CA LYS A 5 12.68 -14.17 -4.00
C LYS A 5 11.91 -14.00 -2.67
N ALA A 6 12.60 -13.63 -1.59
CA ALA A 6 11.95 -13.30 -0.32
C ALA A 6 10.98 -12.11 -0.45
N PHE A 7 11.30 -11.16 -1.33
CA PHE A 7 10.47 -9.98 -1.59
C PHE A 7 9.24 -10.28 -2.44
N HIS A 8 9.38 -11.09 -3.49
CA HIS A 8 8.23 -11.58 -4.29
C HIS A 8 7.34 -12.56 -3.50
N ASN A 9 7.91 -13.24 -2.51
CA ASN A 9 7.16 -14.07 -1.57
C ASN A 9 6.51 -13.27 -0.43
N CYS A 10 6.57 -11.94 -0.44
CA CYS A 10 5.87 -11.12 0.55
C CYS A 10 4.37 -11.20 0.28
N ASP A 11 3.70 -12.07 1.05
CA ASP A 11 2.27 -12.30 1.12
C ASP A 11 1.56 -11.34 2.09
N GLY A 12 2.23 -10.22 2.42
CA GLY A 12 1.73 -9.22 3.34
C GLY A 12 0.41 -8.63 2.86
N THR A 13 -0.50 -8.40 3.81
CA THR A 13 -1.71 -7.62 3.59
C THR A 13 -1.47 -6.17 4.00
N ASP A 14 -2.21 -5.26 3.39
CA ASP A 14 -2.24 -3.89 3.88
C ASP A 14 -2.91 -3.88 5.27
N PRO A 15 -2.28 -3.25 6.28
CA PRO A 15 -2.77 -3.31 7.66
C PRO A 15 -4.09 -2.56 7.89
N TYR A 16 -4.52 -1.71 6.95
CA TYR A 16 -5.73 -0.91 7.07
C TYR A 16 -6.92 -1.57 6.37
N ASP A 17 -6.75 -2.07 5.14
CA ASP A 17 -7.85 -2.67 4.37
C ASP A 17 -7.83 -4.20 4.31
N GLY A 18 -6.76 -4.84 4.78
CA GLY A 18 -6.62 -6.29 4.83
C GLY A 18 -6.42 -6.96 3.47
N ILE A 19 -6.38 -6.20 2.37
CA ILE A 19 -6.24 -6.74 1.02
C ILE A 19 -4.75 -7.10 0.79
N PRO A 20 -4.43 -8.17 0.04
CA PRO A 20 -3.04 -8.49 -0.29
C PRO A 20 -2.30 -7.34 -1.01
N LEU A 21 -1.03 -7.19 -0.70
CA LEU A 21 -0.12 -6.36 -1.47
C LEU A 21 0.31 -7.10 -2.74
N ASP A 22 0.75 -6.34 -3.75
CA ASP A 22 1.19 -6.90 -5.03
C ASP A 22 2.66 -6.56 -5.29
N GLY A 23 3.52 -7.55 -5.02
CA GLY A 23 4.97 -7.47 -5.19
C GLY A 23 5.40 -7.20 -6.65
N GLU A 24 4.61 -7.66 -7.62
CA GLU A 24 4.93 -7.49 -9.05
C GLU A 24 4.80 -6.03 -9.51
N GLN A 25 4.11 -5.19 -8.73
CA GLN A 25 3.98 -3.75 -9.00
C GLN A 25 5.25 -2.96 -8.64
N LEU A 26 6.26 -3.58 -8.02
CA LEU A 26 7.53 -2.93 -7.70
C LEU A 26 8.38 -2.79 -8.95
N MET A 27 8.27 -1.62 -9.57
CA MET A 27 9.02 -1.31 -10.79
C MET A 27 10.49 -1.05 -10.47
N PRO A 28 11.45 -1.61 -11.24
CA PRO A 28 12.83 -1.21 -11.18
C PRO A 28 12.96 0.29 -11.43
N ILE A 29 13.71 1.00 -10.58
CA ILE A 29 13.97 2.43 -10.77
C ILE A 29 14.92 2.57 -11.97
N SER A 30 14.34 2.68 -13.17
CA SER A 30 15.09 3.06 -14.37
C SER A 30 15.39 4.56 -14.29
N ARG A 31 16.65 4.96 -14.50
CA ARG A 31 17.08 6.36 -14.37
C ARG A 31 16.29 7.37 -15.23
N GLY A 32 15.54 6.91 -16.24
CA GLY A 32 14.65 7.72 -17.08
C GLY A 32 13.17 7.80 -16.64
N ASP A 33 12.73 7.04 -15.64
CA ASP A 33 11.31 6.95 -15.25
C ASP A 33 10.81 8.12 -14.38
N ARG A 34 11.69 9.08 -14.04
CA ARG A 34 11.35 10.23 -13.19
C ARG A 34 10.40 11.24 -13.87
N LEU A 35 10.11 11.11 -15.17
CA LEU A 35 9.36 12.12 -15.93
C LEU A 35 8.05 11.65 -16.57
N ASN A 36 7.77 10.34 -16.64
CA ASN A 36 6.65 9.83 -17.44
C ASN A 36 5.53 9.25 -16.55
N SER A 37 4.81 10.15 -15.87
CA SER A 37 3.59 9.84 -15.11
C SER A 37 2.42 9.60 -16.06
N SER A 38 2.40 8.45 -16.73
CA SER A 38 1.20 8.01 -17.43
C SER A 38 0.13 7.62 -16.39
N LEU A 39 -1.06 8.22 -16.47
CA LEU A 39 -2.22 7.96 -15.60
C LEU A 39 -2.61 6.48 -15.59
N THR A 40 -2.33 5.72 -16.66
CA THR A 40 -2.51 4.26 -16.71
C THR A 40 -1.57 3.53 -15.76
N ARG A 41 -0.34 4.04 -15.58
CA ARG A 41 0.64 3.50 -14.62
C ARG A 41 0.20 3.75 -13.18
N GLN A 42 -0.59 4.80 -12.89
CA GLN A 42 -1.08 5.04 -11.52
C GLN A 42 -2.16 4.05 -11.08
N LYS A 43 -3.10 3.66 -11.96
CA LYS A 43 -4.13 2.65 -11.63
C LYS A 43 -3.50 1.28 -11.35
N CYS A 44 -2.44 0.93 -12.06
CA CYS A 44 -1.74 -0.36 -11.91
C CYS A 44 -0.83 -0.45 -10.67
N LEU A 45 -0.75 0.59 -9.83
CA LEU A 45 0.16 0.61 -8.68
C LEU A 45 -0.57 0.72 -7.33
N LYS A 46 -1.89 0.47 -7.29
CA LYS A 46 -2.68 0.64 -6.06
C LYS A 46 -2.21 -0.30 -4.94
N ARG A 47 -1.84 -1.54 -5.28
CA ARG A 47 -1.43 -2.57 -4.30
C ARG A 47 0.08 -2.68 -4.12
N MET A 48 0.86 -1.82 -4.79
CA MET A 48 2.31 -1.79 -4.68
C MET A 48 2.74 -1.59 -3.22
N PRO A 49 3.55 -2.49 -2.64
CA PRO A 49 4.16 -2.30 -1.33
C PRO A 49 4.88 -0.95 -1.25
N THR A 50 4.54 -0.16 -0.24
CA THR A 50 5.05 1.19 -0.02
C THR A 50 5.43 1.36 1.44
N VAL A 51 6.62 1.93 1.69
CA VAL A 51 7.07 2.26 3.05
C VAL A 51 6.40 3.55 3.51
N GLY A 52 5.55 3.46 4.52
CA GLY A 52 4.90 4.59 5.19
C GLY A 52 5.54 4.90 6.54
N HIS A 53 5.38 6.14 7.01
CA HIS A 53 5.75 6.51 8.39
C HIS A 53 4.54 6.34 9.30
N VAL A 54 4.75 5.64 10.43
CA VAL A 54 3.78 5.55 11.52
C VAL A 54 3.96 6.74 12.47
N HIS A 55 5.18 6.90 13.00
CA HIS A 55 5.57 8.00 13.88
C HIS A 55 6.89 8.62 13.40
N GLN A 56 6.99 9.95 13.47
CA GLN A 56 8.20 10.68 13.02
C GLN A 56 9.20 10.97 14.16
N LYS A 57 8.80 10.85 15.43
CA LYS A 57 9.64 11.18 16.60
C LYS A 57 9.21 10.36 17.83
N PRO A 58 10.13 10.02 18.76
CA PRO A 58 11.58 10.26 18.74
C PRO A 58 12.37 9.22 17.93
N ILE A 59 11.80 8.03 17.69
CA ILE A 59 12.33 7.01 16.78
C ILE A 59 11.37 6.92 15.60
N ALA A 60 11.91 6.95 14.38
CA ALA A 60 11.09 6.82 13.18
C ALA A 60 10.60 5.36 13.07
N GLU A 61 9.30 5.17 13.16
CA GLU A 61 8.65 3.88 12.96
C GLU A 61 8.05 3.84 11.56
N PHE A 62 8.29 2.73 10.87
CA PHE A 62 7.86 2.52 9.49
C PHE A 62 6.92 1.32 9.41
N GLU A 63 5.98 1.39 8.48
CA GLU A 63 5.11 0.29 8.12
C GLU A 63 5.17 0.04 6.62
N ILE A 64 4.87 -1.19 6.20
CA ILE A 64 4.64 -1.52 4.81
C ILE A 64 3.13 -1.55 4.59
N LEU A 65 2.66 -0.72 3.66
CA LEU A 65 1.25 -0.60 3.29
C LEU A 65 1.10 -0.47 1.78
N SER A 66 -0.12 -0.54 1.28
CA SER A 66 -0.38 -0.34 -0.14
C SER A 66 -0.19 1.13 -0.52
N ARG A 67 0.26 1.38 -1.75
CA ARG A 67 0.36 2.76 -2.27
C ARG A 67 -0.99 3.50 -2.23
N GLN A 68 -2.09 2.78 -2.38
CA GLN A 68 -3.44 3.33 -2.21
C GLN A 68 -3.64 3.92 -0.81
N THR A 69 -3.36 3.15 0.23
CA THR A 69 -3.43 3.62 1.62
C THR A 69 -2.47 4.78 1.88
N HIS A 70 -1.26 4.72 1.31
CA HIS A 70 -0.30 5.82 1.39
C HIS A 70 -0.86 7.13 0.80
N LYS A 71 -1.53 7.04 -0.35
CA LYS A 71 -2.10 8.17 -1.09
C LYS A 71 -3.38 8.73 -0.50
N ALA A 72 -4.09 7.97 0.32
CA ALA A 72 -5.30 8.43 1.00
C ALA A 72 -5.07 9.72 1.80
N LYS A 73 -3.81 10.01 2.16
CA LYS A 73 -3.41 11.20 2.89
C LYS A 73 -3.45 12.53 2.12
N ASN A 74 -3.71 12.58 0.80
CA ASN A 74 -4.00 13.83 0.01
C ASN A 74 -4.07 13.63 -1.53
N GLU A 75 -3.89 12.42 -2.07
CA GLU A 75 -3.68 12.19 -3.50
C GLU A 75 -4.79 11.36 -4.19
N MET A 76 -5.92 11.11 -3.51
CA MET A 76 -7.05 10.34 -4.05
C MET A 76 -8.24 11.24 -4.40
N THR A 77 -9.06 10.79 -5.36
CA THR A 77 -10.39 11.39 -5.60
C THR A 77 -11.35 11.08 -4.44
N SER A 78 -12.43 11.87 -4.31
CA SER A 78 -13.43 11.67 -3.24
C SER A 78 -14.04 10.26 -3.25
N ASP A 79 -14.37 9.74 -4.43
CA ASP A 79 -15.01 8.43 -4.58
C ASP A 79 -14.05 7.29 -4.25
N GLU A 80 -12.78 7.40 -4.67
CA GLU A 80 -11.74 6.42 -4.34
C GLU A 80 -11.42 6.43 -2.85
N TYR A 81 -11.39 7.61 -2.23
CA TYR A 81 -11.19 7.74 -0.80
C TYR A 81 -12.33 7.11 -0.01
N LEU A 82 -13.59 7.41 -0.36
CA LEU A 82 -14.77 6.84 0.29
C LEU A 82 -14.82 5.31 0.14
N SER A 83 -14.52 4.80 -1.06
CA SER A 83 -14.43 3.36 -1.32
C SER A 83 -13.37 2.70 -0.45
N HIS A 84 -12.18 3.30 -0.35
CA HIS A 84 -11.11 2.80 0.51
C HIS A 84 -11.50 2.83 1.99
N CYS A 85 -12.11 3.92 2.48
CA CYS A 85 -12.59 4.01 3.86
C CYS A 85 -13.58 2.90 4.20
N ARG A 86 -14.49 2.57 3.28
CA ARG A 86 -15.44 1.45 3.48
C ARG A 86 -14.72 0.13 3.63
N ALA A 87 -13.73 -0.16 2.79
CA ALA A 87 -12.93 -1.38 2.88
C ALA A 87 -12.21 -1.49 4.24
N VAL A 88 -11.61 -0.38 4.71
CA VAL A 88 -10.95 -0.31 6.02
C VAL A 88 -11.90 -0.58 7.17
N VAL A 89 -13.10 0.01 7.15
CA VAL A 89 -14.12 -0.21 8.19
C VAL A 89 -14.57 -1.67 8.22
N SER A 90 -14.87 -2.26 7.05
CA SER A 90 -15.26 -3.67 6.95
C SER A 90 -14.17 -4.60 7.50
N PHE A 91 -12.91 -4.34 7.17
CA PHE A 91 -11.80 -5.16 7.66
C PHE A 91 -11.63 -5.08 9.19
N ARG A 92 -11.76 -3.88 9.76
CA ARG A 92 -11.71 -3.70 11.23
C ARG A 92 -12.85 -4.43 11.95
N GLN A 93 -14.04 -4.49 11.35
CA GLN A 93 -15.18 -5.22 11.93
C GLN A 93 -14.95 -6.73 11.92
N ILE A 94 -14.39 -7.27 10.83
CA ILE A 94 -14.06 -8.70 10.72
C ILE A 94 -12.98 -9.07 11.76
N THR A 95 -11.88 -8.33 11.79
CA THR A 95 -10.76 -8.60 12.70
C THR A 95 -11.10 -8.41 14.18
N ALA A 96 -12.04 -7.52 14.52
CA ALA A 96 -12.52 -7.37 15.89
C ALA A 96 -13.45 -8.52 16.33
N SER A 97 -14.16 -9.16 15.38
CA SER A 97 -15.06 -10.27 15.66
C SER A 97 -14.31 -11.60 15.85
N ASP A 98 -13.15 -11.75 15.21
CA ASP A 98 -12.29 -12.95 15.33
C ASP A 98 -11.46 -13.00 16.63
N GLN A 99 -11.53 -11.95 17.47
CA GLN A 99 -10.83 -11.88 18.77
C GLN A 99 -11.74 -12.13 19.99
N GLN A 100 -12.94 -12.67 19.78
CA GLN A 100 -13.97 -12.87 20.81
C GLN A 100 -14.34 -14.36 20.94
#